data_AF-A0A496VPE7-F1
#
_entry.id   AF-A0A496VPE7-F1
#
_cell.length_a   1.000
_cell.length_b   1.000
_cell.length_c   1.000
_cell.angle_alpha   90.00
_cell.angle_beta   90.00
_cell.angle_gamma   90.00
#
_symmetry.space_group_name_H-M   'P 1'
#
loop_
_entity.id
_entity.type
_entity.pdbx_description
1 polymer ?
#
loop_
_entity_poly.entity_id
_entity_poly.type
_entity_poly.pdbx_seq_one_letter_code
_entity_poly.pdbx_strand_id
1 'polypeptide(L)'
;MMIQKRLIEKFNNLFSEINNIQAAIIIGSFGRGTQRGNSDIDYQIFVNDAFDNDIFYKEIQSVFKEELKHSIFLKNKNKWCFYLSDDYIVIEVFVCKELIELDKYFLGSEIFKPENAIIFDKTNSVFQYFQKILHHKKEQFSKSQKTKVEDLIIDFQNRFESCSNAHAKSDGYKFSVLFSHALNVTIRLIYLCQGESEYDYMPPNFLTNYGYKLNLGIEKLGTMDLRLANSNKRKLLDLFLEYLPCAIQKFEIKIDKHSIINFLEGVFARDFFWNFRDIAKFNSKIQKGIIYRSSALCSYEEPHLNKKLKKHNIANIIDLRANRELEKWDYSHRLKSCFKIIHAPMDPWSQSIEFQNTYNTGTHIEIAYQFFSIECKKSIKKVVETVIDSKEAVNIHCHAGKDRTGIVVTLFHLLSGASEDEIFLDYLASEMDSNKSYLKILLNIVEKTGGIEKYLESCKLSMMQVGRLKQKFID
;
A
#
# COMPACT_ATOMS: atom_id res chain seq x y z
N MET A 1 -29.95 -27.39 -0.15
CA MET A 1 -29.49 -28.68 0.42
C MET A 1 -29.88 -29.88 -0.43
N MET A 2 -31.13 -30.02 -0.92
CA MET A 2 -31.50 -31.15 -1.79
C MET A 2 -30.76 -31.15 -3.14
N ILE A 3 -30.55 -29.98 -3.76
CA ILE A 3 -29.85 -29.89 -5.06
C ILE A 3 -28.35 -30.25 -4.91
N GLN A 4 -27.64 -29.73 -3.90
CA GLN A 4 -26.23 -30.07 -3.70
C GLN A 4 -26.02 -31.57 -3.45
N LYS A 5 -26.88 -32.20 -2.63
CA LYS A 5 -26.81 -33.65 -2.41
C LYS A 5 -27.00 -34.45 -3.71
N ARG A 6 -27.99 -34.08 -4.53
CA ARG A 6 -28.22 -34.70 -5.84
C ARG A 6 -27.02 -34.52 -6.78
N LEU A 7 -26.42 -33.33 -6.81
CA LEU A 7 -25.23 -33.08 -7.63
C LEU A 7 -24.03 -33.89 -7.13
N ILE A 8 -23.80 -33.94 -5.81
CA ILE A 8 -22.77 -34.77 -5.18
C ILE A 8 -22.95 -36.25 -5.57
N GLU A 9 -24.17 -36.79 -5.46
CA GLU A 9 -24.47 -38.17 -5.86
C GLU A 9 -24.16 -38.43 -7.34
N LYS A 10 -24.58 -37.53 -8.25
CA LYS A 10 -24.27 -37.64 -9.69
C LYS A 10 -22.76 -37.61 -9.95
N PHE A 11 -22.03 -36.70 -9.29
CA PHE A 11 -20.58 -36.59 -9.44
C PHE A 11 -19.85 -37.82 -8.88
N ASN A 12 -20.24 -38.31 -7.71
CA ASN A 12 -19.66 -39.50 -7.10
C ASN A 12 -19.85 -40.73 -8.00
N ASN A 13 -21.03 -40.90 -8.57
CA ASN A 13 -21.32 -41.98 -9.52
C ASN A 13 -20.42 -41.86 -10.75
N LEU A 14 -20.40 -40.70 -11.41
CA LEU A 14 -19.54 -40.46 -12.58
C LEU A 14 -18.06 -40.74 -12.27
N PHE A 15 -17.54 -40.26 -11.13
CA PHE A 15 -16.14 -40.48 -10.76
C PHE A 15 -15.80 -41.96 -10.59
N SER A 16 -16.72 -42.75 -10.02
CA SER A 16 -16.49 -44.18 -9.81
C SER A 16 -16.51 -44.99 -11.11
N GLU A 17 -17.30 -44.56 -12.10
CA GLU A 17 -17.38 -45.17 -13.44
C GLU A 17 -16.14 -44.88 -14.30
N ILE A 18 -15.46 -43.74 -14.11
CA ILE A 18 -14.25 -43.42 -14.85
C ILE A 18 -13.07 -44.26 -14.33
N ASN A 19 -12.63 -45.25 -15.11
CA ASN A 19 -11.55 -46.16 -14.75
C ASN A 19 -10.23 -45.46 -14.38
N ASN A 20 -9.94 -44.34 -15.04
CA ASN A 20 -8.68 -43.60 -14.84
C ASN A 20 -8.67 -42.74 -13.58
N ILE A 21 -9.80 -42.60 -12.88
CA ILE A 21 -9.87 -42.03 -11.53
C ILE A 21 -9.66 -43.16 -10.51
N GLN A 22 -8.57 -43.08 -9.75
CA GLN A 22 -8.17 -44.07 -8.75
C GLN A 22 -8.79 -43.78 -7.37
N ALA A 23 -8.99 -42.51 -7.04
CA ALA A 23 -9.70 -42.10 -5.83
C ALA A 23 -10.44 -40.78 -6.04
N ALA A 24 -11.53 -40.57 -5.31
CA ALA A 24 -12.24 -39.31 -5.23
C ALA A 24 -12.41 -38.90 -3.77
N ILE A 25 -12.07 -37.64 -3.47
CA ILE A 25 -12.04 -37.08 -2.13
C ILE A 25 -12.88 -35.81 -2.16
N ILE A 26 -13.93 -35.74 -1.36
CA ILE A 26 -14.68 -34.50 -1.14
C ILE A 26 -13.98 -33.70 -0.04
N ILE A 27 -13.66 -32.44 -0.33
CA ILE A 27 -12.96 -31.54 0.58
C ILE A 27 -13.85 -30.36 0.99
N GLY A 28 -13.27 -29.32 1.59
CA GLY A 28 -14.01 -28.15 2.01
C GLY A 28 -15.07 -28.45 3.08
N SER A 29 -16.18 -27.73 3.04
CA SER A 29 -17.21 -27.83 4.09
C SER A 29 -17.94 -29.17 4.11
N PHE A 30 -18.10 -29.84 2.96
CA PHE A 30 -18.69 -31.17 2.87
C PHE A 30 -17.74 -32.25 3.39
N GLY A 31 -16.44 -32.19 3.05
CA GLY A 31 -15.44 -33.12 3.59
C GLY A 31 -15.24 -33.01 5.10
N ARG A 32 -15.47 -31.81 5.67
CA ARG A 32 -15.47 -31.59 7.14
C ARG A 32 -16.78 -31.97 7.83
N GLY A 33 -17.89 -32.08 7.10
CA GLY A 33 -19.22 -32.23 7.70
C GLY A 33 -19.81 -30.94 8.30
N THR A 34 -19.34 -29.77 7.87
CA THR A 34 -19.79 -28.45 8.36
C THR A 34 -20.53 -27.63 7.30
N GLN A 35 -21.09 -28.30 6.29
CA GLN A 35 -21.77 -27.67 5.15
C GLN A 35 -23.01 -26.87 5.56
N ARG A 36 -23.30 -25.82 4.78
CA ARG A 36 -24.49 -24.96 4.91
C ARG A 36 -25.27 -24.93 3.60
N GLY A 37 -26.44 -24.29 3.59
CA GLY A 37 -27.32 -24.21 2.41
C GLY A 37 -26.67 -23.66 1.14
N ASN A 38 -25.62 -22.85 1.28
CA ASN A 38 -24.89 -22.19 0.18
C ASN A 38 -23.45 -22.69 0.05
N SER A 39 -23.11 -23.83 0.65
CA SER A 39 -21.78 -24.42 0.51
C SER A 39 -21.48 -24.77 -0.95
N ASP A 40 -20.29 -24.38 -1.39
CA ASP A 40 -19.59 -24.94 -2.55
C ASP A 40 -19.24 -26.41 -2.32
N ILE A 41 -19.02 -27.13 -3.42
CA ILE A 41 -18.64 -28.54 -3.41
C ILE A 41 -17.26 -28.63 -4.04
N ASP A 42 -16.30 -29.13 -3.28
CA ASP A 42 -14.91 -29.22 -3.72
C ASP A 42 -14.48 -30.69 -3.72
N TYR A 43 -13.84 -31.13 -4.79
CA TYR A 43 -13.28 -32.46 -4.94
C TYR A 43 -11.80 -32.42 -5.27
N GLN A 44 -11.06 -33.40 -4.78
CA GLN A 44 -9.80 -33.83 -5.38
C GLN A 44 -10.02 -35.21 -5.97
N ILE A 45 -9.59 -35.41 -7.22
CA ILE A 45 -9.54 -36.73 -7.85
C ILE A 45 -8.08 -37.13 -8.04
N PHE A 46 -7.74 -38.34 -7.59
CA PHE A 46 -6.44 -38.93 -7.84
C PHE A 46 -6.53 -39.79 -9.09
N VAL A 47 -5.71 -39.51 -10.09
CA VAL A 47 -5.83 -40.09 -11.44
C VAL A 47 -4.54 -40.79 -11.87
N ASN A 48 -4.66 -41.78 -12.76
CA ASN A 48 -3.50 -42.44 -13.36
C ASN A 48 -3.01 -41.71 -14.62
N ASP A 49 -1.89 -42.17 -15.20
CA ASP A 49 -1.28 -41.56 -16.40
C ASP A 49 -2.17 -41.61 -17.65
N ALA A 50 -3.15 -42.52 -17.69
CA ALA A 50 -4.10 -42.65 -18.80
C ALA A 50 -5.27 -41.65 -18.70
N PHE A 51 -5.35 -40.84 -17.64
CA PHE A 51 -6.41 -39.83 -17.50
C PHE A 51 -6.23 -38.67 -18.49
N ASP A 52 -7.32 -38.36 -19.19
CA ASP A 52 -7.39 -37.29 -20.17
C ASP A 52 -8.45 -36.27 -19.76
N ASN A 53 -8.05 -34.99 -19.69
CA ASN A 53 -8.92 -33.90 -19.26
C ASN A 53 -10.05 -33.59 -20.25
N ASP A 54 -9.81 -33.74 -21.55
CA ASP A 54 -10.83 -33.45 -22.57
C ASP A 54 -11.89 -34.55 -22.60
N ILE A 55 -11.47 -35.80 -22.41
CA ILE A 55 -12.40 -36.93 -22.25
C ILE A 55 -13.24 -36.73 -20.98
N PHE A 56 -12.59 -36.45 -19.84
CA PHE A 56 -13.29 -36.17 -18.59
C PHE A 56 -14.31 -35.02 -18.74
N TYR A 57 -13.93 -33.94 -19.42
CA TYR A 57 -14.83 -32.82 -19.67
C TYR A 57 -16.04 -33.21 -20.53
N LYS A 58 -15.84 -34.01 -21.59
CA LYS A 58 -16.95 -34.52 -22.42
C LYS A 58 -17.92 -35.39 -21.63
N GLU A 59 -17.42 -36.23 -20.73
CA GLU A 59 -18.26 -37.03 -19.84
C GLU A 59 -19.09 -36.13 -18.92
N ILE A 60 -18.49 -35.09 -18.34
CA ILE A 60 -19.21 -34.08 -17.54
C ILE A 60 -20.30 -33.41 -18.38
N GLN A 61 -20.00 -32.97 -19.60
CA GLN A 61 -20.98 -32.35 -20.50
C GLN A 61 -22.15 -33.29 -20.84
N SER A 62 -21.87 -34.59 -20.97
CA SER A 62 -22.89 -35.61 -21.22
C SER A 62 -23.80 -35.82 -20.01
N VAL A 63 -23.22 -36.08 -18.84
CA VAL A 63 -23.98 -36.41 -17.59
C VAL A 63 -24.73 -35.20 -17.02
N PHE A 64 -24.18 -34.01 -17.20
CA PHE A 64 -24.73 -32.76 -16.67
C PHE A 64 -25.28 -31.85 -17.77
N LYS A 65 -25.71 -32.40 -18.90
CA LYS A 65 -26.19 -31.62 -20.06
C LYS A 65 -27.28 -30.59 -19.72
N GLU A 66 -28.19 -30.95 -18.81
CA GLU A 66 -29.31 -30.10 -18.37
C GLU A 66 -28.86 -29.08 -17.31
N GLU A 67 -27.91 -29.46 -16.46
CA GLU A 67 -27.47 -28.65 -15.32
C GLU A 67 -26.28 -27.72 -15.64
N LEU A 68 -25.36 -28.11 -16.52
CA LEU A 68 -24.10 -27.40 -16.77
C LEU A 68 -24.34 -26.10 -17.53
N LYS A 69 -24.17 -24.97 -16.83
CA LYS A 69 -24.29 -23.63 -17.43
C LYS A 69 -22.96 -23.11 -17.95
N HIS A 70 -21.87 -23.40 -17.25
CA HIS A 70 -20.54 -22.94 -17.64
C HIS A 70 -19.45 -23.82 -17.02
N SER A 71 -18.25 -23.77 -17.61
CA SER A 71 -17.08 -24.50 -17.11
C SER A 71 -15.80 -23.73 -17.37
N ILE A 72 -14.88 -23.76 -16.41
CA ILE A 72 -13.55 -23.14 -16.53
C ILE A 72 -12.49 -24.17 -16.14
N PHE A 73 -11.44 -24.30 -16.95
CA PHE A 73 -10.24 -25.05 -16.59
C PHE A 73 -9.08 -24.12 -16.24
N LEU A 74 -8.61 -24.20 -15.00
CA LEU A 74 -7.48 -23.44 -14.50
C LEU A 74 -6.21 -24.29 -14.60
N LYS A 75 -5.54 -24.21 -15.76
CA LYS A 75 -4.35 -25.00 -16.10
C LYS A 75 -3.24 -24.92 -15.06
N ASN A 76 -3.02 -23.75 -14.47
CA ASN A 76 -2.00 -23.52 -13.43
C ASN A 76 -2.31 -24.20 -12.09
N LYS A 77 -3.57 -24.58 -11.84
CA LYS A 77 -3.99 -25.29 -10.63
C LYS A 77 -4.43 -26.72 -10.92
N ASN A 78 -4.35 -27.15 -12.18
CA ASN A 78 -4.94 -28.40 -12.69
C ASN A 78 -6.37 -28.62 -12.16
N LYS A 79 -7.21 -27.58 -12.24
CA LYS A 79 -8.52 -27.52 -11.57
C LYS A 79 -9.63 -27.19 -12.56
N TRP A 80 -10.71 -27.97 -12.52
CA TRP A 80 -11.97 -27.62 -13.16
C TRP A 80 -12.90 -26.89 -12.19
N CYS A 81 -13.62 -25.89 -12.70
CA CYS A 81 -14.77 -25.27 -12.04
C CYS A 81 -15.99 -25.49 -12.93
N PHE A 82 -16.98 -26.22 -12.44
CA PHE A 82 -18.26 -26.44 -13.12
C PHE A 82 -19.36 -25.63 -12.43
N TYR A 83 -20.04 -24.80 -13.20
CA TYR A 83 -21.15 -23.98 -12.75
C TYR A 83 -22.45 -24.67 -13.19
N LEU A 84 -23.20 -25.17 -12.22
CA LEU A 84 -24.35 -26.05 -12.42
C LEU A 84 -25.63 -25.41 -11.88
N SER A 85 -26.76 -25.81 -12.46
CA SER A 85 -28.11 -25.29 -12.18
C SER A 85 -28.28 -23.78 -12.44
N ASP A 86 -29.52 -23.30 -12.35
CA ASP A 86 -29.83 -21.87 -12.54
C ASP A 86 -29.27 -20.98 -11.41
N ASP A 87 -28.93 -21.59 -10.26
CA ASP A 87 -28.30 -20.92 -9.11
C ASP A 87 -26.77 -20.86 -9.22
N TYR A 88 -26.18 -21.35 -10.32
CA TYR A 88 -24.72 -21.41 -10.53
C TYR A 88 -23.96 -22.05 -9.36
N ILE A 89 -24.47 -23.17 -8.84
CA ILE A 89 -23.77 -23.99 -7.85
C ILE A 89 -22.43 -24.40 -8.43
N VAL A 90 -21.35 -24.05 -7.73
CA VAL A 90 -19.98 -24.32 -8.16
C VAL A 90 -19.53 -25.67 -7.62
N ILE A 91 -19.04 -26.52 -8.51
CA ILE A 91 -18.30 -27.73 -8.17
C ILE A 91 -16.88 -27.59 -8.69
N GLU A 92 -15.92 -27.55 -7.77
CA GLU A 92 -14.50 -27.52 -8.11
C GLU A 92 -13.91 -28.94 -8.08
N VAL A 93 -13.14 -29.31 -9.10
CA VAL A 93 -12.48 -30.61 -9.19
C VAL A 93 -11.00 -30.41 -9.47
N PHE A 94 -10.19 -30.62 -8.44
CA PHE A 94 -8.72 -30.63 -8.55
C PHE A 94 -8.27 -32.00 -9.05
N VAL A 95 -7.53 -32.01 -10.15
CA VAL A 95 -6.99 -33.23 -10.75
C VAL A 95 -5.57 -33.43 -10.23
N CYS A 96 -5.34 -34.53 -9.51
CA CYS A 96 -4.06 -34.85 -8.89
C CYS A 96 -3.46 -36.11 -9.51
N LYS A 97 -2.24 -36.03 -10.02
CA LYS A 97 -1.49 -37.16 -10.60
C LYS A 97 -0.54 -37.80 -9.60
N GLU A 98 -0.08 -37.03 -8.62
CA GLU A 98 0.78 -37.50 -7.54
C GLU A 98 0.10 -37.31 -6.18
N LEU A 99 0.35 -38.22 -5.24
CA LEU A 99 -0.25 -38.16 -3.89
C LEU A 99 0.10 -36.84 -3.18
N ILE A 100 1.31 -36.31 -3.39
CA ILE A 100 1.78 -35.06 -2.78
C ILE A 100 0.93 -33.84 -3.20
N GLU A 101 0.30 -33.88 -4.37
CA GLU A 101 -0.58 -32.80 -4.84
C GLU A 101 -1.87 -32.71 -4.02
N LEU A 102 -2.24 -33.78 -3.31
CA LEU A 102 -3.41 -33.81 -2.45
C LEU A 102 -3.23 -32.92 -1.20
N ASP A 103 -2.01 -32.80 -0.69
CA ASP A 103 -1.67 -32.15 0.59
C ASP A 103 -2.29 -30.76 0.72
N LYS A 104 -2.09 -29.90 -0.28
CA LYS A 104 -2.40 -28.48 -0.20
C LYS A 104 -3.86 -28.22 0.17
N TYR A 105 -4.78 -28.88 -0.53
CA TYR A 105 -6.21 -28.65 -0.37
C TYR A 105 -6.84 -29.54 0.68
N PHE A 106 -6.34 -30.77 0.87
CA PHE A 106 -6.78 -31.64 1.96
C PHE A 106 -6.40 -31.05 3.34
N LEU A 107 -5.12 -30.71 3.53
CA LEU A 107 -4.64 -30.14 4.80
C LEU A 107 -5.20 -28.74 5.06
N GLY A 108 -5.39 -27.94 4.00
CA GLY A 108 -6.00 -26.61 4.05
C GLY A 108 -7.52 -26.64 4.27
N SER A 109 -8.17 -27.76 3.96
CA SER A 109 -9.57 -28.01 4.33
C SER A 109 -9.74 -28.50 5.75
N GLU A 110 -8.65 -28.70 6.50
CA GLU A 110 -8.66 -29.09 7.91
C GLU A 110 -9.50 -30.34 8.22
N ILE A 111 -9.42 -31.32 7.33
CA ILE A 111 -10.07 -32.61 7.50
C ILE A 111 -9.18 -33.50 8.36
N PHE A 112 -9.68 -33.95 9.51
CA PHE A 112 -8.94 -34.80 10.45
C PHE A 112 -9.34 -36.28 10.39
N LYS A 113 -10.44 -36.59 9.70
CA LYS A 113 -10.99 -37.94 9.53
C LYS A 113 -11.09 -38.26 8.04
N PRO A 114 -10.02 -38.80 7.41
CA PRO A 114 -10.00 -39.15 6.00
C PRO A 114 -11.20 -40.00 5.56
N GLU A 115 -11.68 -40.88 6.44
CA GLU A 115 -12.83 -41.76 6.21
C GLU A 115 -14.13 -41.02 5.86
N ASN A 116 -14.27 -39.77 6.29
CA ASN A 116 -15.46 -38.97 5.99
C ASN A 116 -15.34 -38.20 4.67
N ALA A 117 -14.11 -38.04 4.16
CA ALA A 117 -13.81 -37.24 2.98
C ALA A 117 -13.56 -38.11 1.74
N ILE A 118 -13.03 -39.32 1.92
CA ILE A 118 -12.80 -40.24 0.79
C ILE A 118 -14.13 -40.84 0.36
N ILE A 119 -14.55 -40.53 -0.86
CA ILE A 119 -15.75 -41.11 -1.48
C ILE A 119 -15.45 -42.55 -1.89
N PHE A 120 -14.33 -42.76 -2.58
CA PHE A 120 -13.76 -44.07 -2.86
C PHE A 120 -12.24 -43.95 -3.03
N ASP A 121 -11.54 -45.05 -2.77
CA ASP A 121 -10.10 -45.22 -3.01
C ASP A 121 -9.86 -46.66 -3.47
N LYS A 122 -9.62 -46.86 -4.78
CA LYS A 122 -9.52 -48.19 -5.41
C LYS A 122 -8.31 -48.99 -4.93
N THR A 123 -7.27 -48.32 -4.43
CA THR A 123 -5.98 -48.95 -4.06
C THR A 123 -5.65 -48.81 -2.58
N ASN A 124 -6.48 -48.08 -1.83
CA ASN A 124 -6.24 -47.70 -0.43
C ASN A 124 -4.97 -46.84 -0.23
N SER A 125 -4.38 -46.32 -1.31
CA SER A 125 -3.14 -45.54 -1.27
C SER A 125 -3.34 -44.13 -0.74
N VAL A 126 -4.48 -43.50 -1.05
CA VAL A 126 -4.82 -42.16 -0.57
C VAL A 126 -5.13 -42.19 0.92
N PHE A 127 -5.90 -43.18 1.39
CA PHE A 127 -6.19 -43.31 2.82
C PHE A 127 -4.91 -43.48 3.67
N GLN A 128 -4.02 -44.40 3.27
CA GLN A 128 -2.74 -44.61 3.94
C GLN A 128 -1.87 -43.36 3.94
N TYR A 129 -1.84 -42.65 2.80
CA TYR A 129 -1.11 -41.40 2.67
C TYR A 129 -1.66 -40.30 3.59
N PHE A 130 -2.98 -40.12 3.64
CA PHE A 130 -3.64 -39.16 4.53
C PHE A 130 -3.41 -39.45 6.01
N GLN A 131 -3.40 -40.72 6.43
CA GLN A 131 -3.02 -41.08 7.80
C GLN A 131 -1.59 -40.61 8.14
N LYS A 132 -0.66 -40.78 7.21
CA LYS A 132 0.75 -40.41 7.39
C LYS A 132 0.94 -38.90 7.52
N ILE A 133 0.34 -38.11 6.63
CA ILE A 133 0.48 -36.64 6.67
C ILE A 133 -0.25 -36.02 7.87
N LEU A 134 -1.37 -36.59 8.32
CA LEU A 134 -2.09 -36.10 9.51
C LEU A 134 -1.31 -36.38 10.80
N HIS A 135 -0.60 -37.52 10.87
CA HIS A 135 0.30 -37.81 11.97
C HIS A 135 1.42 -36.77 12.06
N HIS A 136 2.10 -36.50 10.94
CA HIS A 136 3.15 -35.47 10.87
C HIS A 136 2.63 -34.05 11.17
N LYS A 137 1.42 -33.69 10.71
CA LYS A 137 0.80 -32.38 11.01
C LYS A 137 0.58 -32.17 12.51
N LYS A 138 0.20 -33.21 13.25
CA LYS A 138 0.02 -33.15 14.72
C LYS A 138 1.35 -32.94 15.45
N GLU A 139 2.43 -33.59 15.01
CA GLU A 139 3.75 -33.47 15.64
C GLU A 139 4.42 -32.10 15.44
N GLN A 140 4.16 -31.44 14.30
CA GLN A 140 4.76 -30.13 14.00
C GLN A 140 3.98 -28.93 14.60
N PHE A 141 2.77 -29.14 15.11
CA PHE A 141 1.82 -28.06 15.41
C PHE A 141 2.28 -27.12 16.54
N SER A 142 2.83 -27.64 17.63
CA SER A 142 3.20 -26.83 18.80
C SER A 142 4.49 -26.03 18.61
N LYS A 143 5.51 -26.63 17.97
CA LYS A 143 6.78 -25.95 17.64
C LYS A 143 6.61 -24.88 16.55
N SER A 144 5.57 -25.04 15.71
CA SER A 144 5.22 -24.15 14.61
C SER A 144 4.56 -22.83 15.04
N GLN A 145 3.68 -22.84 16.06
CA GLN A 145 2.92 -21.64 16.42
C GLN A 145 3.78 -20.49 16.95
N LYS A 146 4.79 -20.79 17.77
CA LYS A 146 5.70 -19.76 18.28
C LYS A 146 6.44 -19.05 17.15
N THR A 147 7.12 -19.80 16.29
CA THR A 147 7.85 -19.27 15.12
C THR A 147 6.93 -18.47 14.22
N LYS A 148 5.71 -18.96 14.00
CA LYS A 148 4.70 -18.26 13.21
C LYS A 148 4.30 -16.90 13.77
N VAL A 149 4.15 -16.79 15.09
CA VAL A 149 3.84 -15.50 15.74
C VAL A 149 5.05 -14.57 15.71
N GLU A 150 6.26 -15.10 15.88
CA GLU A 150 7.52 -14.35 15.70
C GLU A 150 7.61 -13.76 14.27
N ASP A 151 7.31 -14.58 13.25
CA ASP A 151 7.28 -14.16 11.85
C ASP A 151 6.21 -13.08 11.59
N LEU A 152 5.02 -13.21 12.18
CA LEU A 152 3.97 -12.18 12.08
C LEU A 152 4.42 -10.85 12.69
N ILE A 153 5.11 -10.87 13.83
CA ILE A 153 5.61 -9.64 14.47
C ILE A 153 6.68 -8.97 13.59
N ILE A 154 7.56 -9.74 12.95
CA ILE A 154 8.55 -9.23 11.99
C ILE A 154 7.88 -8.70 10.73
N ASP A 155 6.91 -9.44 10.18
CA ASP A 155 6.18 -9.08 8.97
C ASP A 155 5.36 -7.80 9.16
N PHE A 156 4.75 -7.60 10.34
CA PHE A 156 4.08 -6.34 10.66
C PHE A 156 5.05 -5.16 10.60
N GLN A 157 6.23 -5.27 11.22
CA GLN A 157 7.24 -4.20 11.21
C GLN A 157 7.65 -3.82 9.79
N ASN A 158 7.94 -4.82 8.95
CA ASN A 158 8.31 -4.60 7.56
C ASN A 158 7.18 -3.93 6.75
N ARG A 159 5.95 -4.46 6.87
CA ARG A 159 4.80 -3.97 6.12
C ARG A 159 4.33 -2.59 6.58
N PHE A 160 4.40 -2.31 7.87
CA PHE A 160 4.07 -1.01 8.43
C PHE A 160 5.09 0.05 7.98
N GLU A 161 6.38 -0.27 7.99
CA GLU A 161 7.43 0.60 7.40
C GLU A 161 7.14 0.87 5.92
N SER A 162 6.91 -0.20 5.15
CA SER A 162 6.69 -0.10 3.70
C SER A 162 5.45 0.72 3.35
N CYS A 163 4.32 0.49 4.05
CA CYS A 163 3.10 1.26 3.82
C CYS A 163 3.28 2.72 4.26
N SER A 164 3.94 2.96 5.39
CA SER A 164 4.22 4.31 5.88
C SER A 164 5.12 5.08 4.91
N ASN A 165 6.13 4.43 4.33
CA ASN A 165 7.00 5.00 3.31
C ASN A 165 6.25 5.31 2.01
N ALA A 166 5.39 4.40 1.53
CA ALA A 166 4.54 4.66 0.35
C ALA A 166 3.62 5.87 0.55
N HIS A 167 3.07 6.02 1.75
CA HIS A 167 2.28 7.19 2.15
C HIS A 167 3.12 8.49 2.10
N ALA A 168 4.34 8.48 2.66
CA ALA A 168 5.24 9.65 2.62
C ALA A 168 5.60 10.09 1.20
N LYS A 169 5.60 9.15 0.24
CA LYS A 169 5.86 9.37 -1.19
C LYS A 169 4.61 9.71 -2.00
N SER A 170 3.49 9.92 -1.33
CA SER A 170 2.19 10.21 -1.95
C SER A 170 1.69 9.13 -2.93
N ASP A 171 2.06 7.86 -2.72
CA ASP A 171 1.56 6.72 -3.51
C ASP A 171 0.36 6.06 -2.80
N GLY A 172 -0.85 6.56 -3.11
CA GLY A 172 -2.10 6.13 -2.48
C GLY A 172 -2.48 4.67 -2.75
N TYR A 173 -2.19 4.16 -3.96
CA TYR A 173 -2.50 2.79 -4.32
C TYR A 173 -1.57 1.81 -3.60
N LYS A 174 -0.25 2.03 -3.70
CA LYS A 174 0.74 1.19 -3.01
C LYS A 174 0.58 1.23 -1.50
N PHE A 175 0.27 2.40 -0.94
CA PHE A 175 -0.09 2.55 0.47
C PHE A 175 -1.26 1.61 0.84
N SER A 176 -2.37 1.67 0.11
CA SER A 176 -3.58 0.88 0.42
C SER A 176 -3.33 -0.63 0.39
N VAL A 177 -2.58 -1.12 -0.61
CA VAL A 177 -2.22 -2.54 -0.72
C VAL A 177 -1.33 -2.97 0.44
N LEU A 178 -0.26 -2.23 0.72
CA LEU A 178 0.67 -2.56 1.81
C LEU A 178 0.01 -2.42 3.18
N PHE A 179 -0.86 -1.44 3.36
CA PHE A 179 -1.69 -1.27 4.55
C PHE A 179 -2.58 -2.49 4.78
N SER A 180 -3.23 -2.99 3.72
CA SER A 180 -4.08 -4.19 3.79
C SER A 180 -3.29 -5.42 4.20
N HIS A 181 -2.03 -5.55 3.76
CA HIS A 181 -1.15 -6.62 4.23
C HIS A 181 -0.80 -6.47 5.72
N ALA A 182 -0.46 -5.26 6.19
CA ALA A 182 -0.19 -5.01 7.60
C ALA A 182 -1.43 -5.27 8.47
N LEU A 183 -2.61 -4.87 8.01
CA LEU A 183 -3.89 -5.16 8.64
C LEU A 183 -4.15 -6.67 8.73
N ASN A 184 -3.90 -7.41 7.64
CA ASN A 184 -4.01 -8.86 7.66
C ASN A 184 -3.10 -9.46 8.73
N VAL A 185 -1.83 -9.06 8.80
CA VAL A 185 -0.90 -9.53 9.85
C VAL A 185 -1.46 -9.28 11.26
N THR A 186 -1.98 -8.09 11.53
CA THR A 186 -2.60 -7.76 12.83
C THR A 186 -3.83 -8.63 13.11
N ILE A 187 -4.70 -8.85 12.13
CA ILE A 187 -5.87 -9.75 12.25
C ILE A 187 -5.43 -11.17 12.63
N ARG A 188 -4.41 -11.70 11.95
CA ARG A 188 -3.87 -13.04 12.23
C ARG A 188 -3.28 -13.13 13.63
N LEU A 189 -2.56 -12.10 14.07
CA LEU A 189 -2.01 -12.01 15.42
C LEU A 189 -3.11 -12.04 16.48
N ILE A 190 -4.17 -11.24 16.31
CA ILE A 190 -5.32 -11.19 17.21
C ILE A 190 -6.00 -12.56 17.27
N TYR A 191 -6.24 -13.18 16.11
CA TYR A 191 -6.87 -14.48 16.01
C TYR A 191 -6.11 -15.56 16.81
N LEU A 192 -4.78 -15.63 16.66
CA LEU A 192 -3.93 -16.54 17.44
C LEU A 192 -3.94 -16.20 18.94
N CYS A 193 -3.96 -14.91 19.30
CA CYS A 193 -4.07 -14.47 20.69
C CYS A 193 -5.40 -14.89 21.33
N GLN A 194 -6.48 -15.05 20.56
CA GLN A 194 -7.75 -15.59 21.05
C GLN A 194 -7.73 -17.12 21.26
N GLY A 195 -6.67 -17.82 20.84
CA GLY A 195 -6.51 -19.26 21.04
C GLY A 195 -6.89 -20.09 19.83
N GLU A 196 -7.30 -19.41 18.77
CA GLU A 196 -7.62 -20.02 17.50
C GLU A 196 -6.36 -20.34 16.71
N SER A 197 -6.45 -21.28 15.79
CA SER A 197 -5.31 -21.67 14.94
C SER A 197 -5.70 -22.21 13.56
N GLU A 198 -7.00 -22.41 13.35
CA GLU A 198 -7.61 -22.89 12.11
C GLU A 198 -7.80 -21.75 11.12
N TYR A 199 -7.51 -21.96 9.83
CA TYR A 199 -7.61 -20.93 8.78
C TYR A 199 -6.89 -19.61 9.09
N ASP A 200 -5.81 -19.65 9.88
CA ASP A 200 -5.17 -18.46 10.42
C ASP A 200 -4.67 -17.49 9.34
N TYR A 201 -4.42 -17.95 8.11
CA TYR A 201 -3.98 -17.08 7.03
C TYR A 201 -5.04 -16.02 6.68
N MET A 202 -6.32 -16.40 6.76
CA MET A 202 -7.46 -15.52 6.50
C MET A 202 -8.67 -16.00 7.33
N PRO A 203 -8.75 -15.61 8.62
CA PRO A 203 -9.79 -16.08 9.53
C PRO A 203 -11.21 -15.75 9.03
N PRO A 204 -12.09 -16.75 8.83
CA PRO A 204 -13.43 -16.51 8.30
C PRO A 204 -14.33 -15.79 9.31
N ASN A 205 -15.20 -14.91 8.82
CA ASN A 205 -16.14 -14.14 9.64
C ASN A 205 -15.48 -13.34 10.78
N PHE A 206 -14.22 -12.92 10.59
CA PHE A 206 -13.44 -12.28 11.65
C PHE A 206 -14.13 -11.06 12.26
N LEU A 207 -14.78 -10.22 11.45
CA LEU A 207 -15.55 -9.07 11.93
C LEU A 207 -16.65 -9.49 12.91
N THR A 208 -17.45 -10.50 12.56
CA THR A 208 -18.58 -10.98 13.38
C THR A 208 -18.11 -11.72 14.63
N ASN A 209 -17.09 -12.56 14.49
CA ASN A 209 -16.64 -13.44 15.56
C ASN A 209 -15.73 -12.73 16.56
N TYR A 210 -14.96 -11.72 16.10
CA TYR A 210 -13.95 -11.02 16.90
C TYR A 210 -14.09 -9.50 16.80
N GLY A 211 -14.12 -8.93 15.60
CA GLY A 211 -14.12 -7.49 15.34
C GLY A 211 -15.13 -6.70 16.18
N TYR A 212 -16.42 -7.03 16.06
CA TYR A 212 -17.49 -6.36 16.80
C TYR A 212 -17.53 -6.75 18.28
N LYS A 213 -17.26 -8.01 18.60
CA LYS A 213 -17.31 -8.50 20.00
C LYS A 213 -16.21 -7.90 20.87
N LEU A 214 -15.02 -7.72 20.30
CA LEU A 214 -13.86 -7.13 20.96
C LEU A 214 -13.74 -5.62 20.69
N ASN A 215 -14.70 -5.02 19.96
CA ASN A 215 -14.74 -3.61 19.61
C ASN A 215 -13.43 -3.10 18.95
N LEU A 216 -12.88 -3.87 18.00
CA LEU A 216 -11.56 -3.61 17.40
C LEU A 216 -11.56 -2.43 16.40
N GLY A 217 -12.73 -2.03 15.89
CA GLY A 217 -12.85 -0.92 14.92
C GLY A 217 -12.19 -1.15 13.56
N ILE A 218 -11.80 -2.39 13.26
CA ILE A 218 -11.12 -2.83 12.03
C ILE A 218 -11.95 -2.61 10.76
N GLU A 219 -13.28 -2.58 10.86
CA GLU A 219 -14.19 -2.29 9.75
C GLU A 219 -14.08 -0.85 9.24
N LYS A 220 -13.44 0.03 10.02
CA LYS A 220 -13.18 1.44 9.68
C LYS A 220 -11.76 1.66 9.16
N LEU A 221 -10.96 0.61 9.01
CA LEU A 221 -9.57 0.69 8.58
C LEU A 221 -9.43 0.42 7.08
N GLY A 222 -8.51 1.15 6.46
CA GLY A 222 -8.19 1.05 5.04
C GLY A 222 -8.69 2.27 4.25
N THR A 223 -7.85 2.75 3.33
CA THR A 223 -8.17 3.88 2.47
C THR A 223 -7.14 3.99 1.34
N MET A 224 -7.56 4.49 0.17
CA MET A 224 -6.66 5.02 -0.85
C MET A 224 -6.48 6.54 -0.75
N ASP A 225 -7.33 7.20 0.06
CA ASP A 225 -7.22 8.62 0.34
C ASP A 225 -6.13 8.86 1.40
N LEU A 226 -4.98 9.36 0.94
CA LEU A 226 -3.83 9.62 1.79
C LEU A 226 -4.12 10.62 2.89
N ARG A 227 -5.10 11.53 2.74
CA ARG A 227 -5.48 12.47 3.80
C ARG A 227 -5.93 11.74 5.07
N LEU A 228 -6.51 10.55 4.91
CA LEU A 228 -6.95 9.68 6.01
C LEU A 228 -5.89 8.66 6.44
N ALA A 229 -4.76 8.56 5.73
CA ALA A 229 -3.78 7.51 5.96
C ALA A 229 -3.07 7.63 7.31
N ASN A 230 -2.80 8.84 7.84
CA ASN A 230 -2.23 8.97 9.18
C ASN A 230 -3.18 8.45 10.27
N SER A 231 -4.48 8.77 10.18
CA SER A 231 -5.49 8.25 11.12
C SER A 231 -5.57 6.72 11.04
N ASN A 232 -5.57 6.16 9.83
CA ASN A 232 -5.58 4.71 9.60
C ASN A 232 -4.32 4.01 10.12
N LYS A 233 -3.12 4.55 9.81
CA LYS A 233 -1.84 4.03 10.32
C LYS A 233 -1.80 4.06 11.85
N ARG A 234 -2.28 5.14 12.49
CA ARG A 234 -2.31 5.28 13.94
C ARG A 234 -3.17 4.19 14.57
N LYS A 235 -4.42 4.04 14.11
CA LYS A 235 -5.34 3.02 14.61
C LYS A 235 -4.81 1.59 14.40
N LEU A 236 -4.22 1.31 13.24
CA LEU A 236 -3.60 0.01 12.97
C LEU A 236 -2.41 -0.26 13.89
N LEU A 237 -1.55 0.74 14.10
CA LEU A 237 -0.42 0.63 15.01
C LEU A 237 -0.87 0.44 16.46
N ASP A 238 -1.85 1.21 16.93
CA ASP A 238 -2.43 1.06 18.26
C ASP A 238 -2.97 -0.35 18.48
N LEU A 239 -3.73 -0.86 17.51
CA LEU A 239 -4.28 -2.21 17.56
C LEU A 239 -3.18 -3.28 17.59
N PHE A 240 -2.11 -3.13 16.80
CA PHE A 240 -0.97 -4.05 16.88
C PHE A 240 -0.26 -3.99 18.24
N LEU A 241 -0.03 -2.77 18.76
CA LEU A 241 0.63 -2.56 20.04
C LEU A 241 -0.18 -3.04 21.24
N GLU A 242 -1.51 -3.06 21.14
CA GLU A 242 -2.41 -3.66 22.13
C GLU A 242 -2.21 -5.18 22.24
N TYR A 243 -2.04 -5.87 21.10
CA TYR A 243 -1.92 -7.33 21.05
C TYR A 243 -0.49 -7.87 21.12
N LEU A 244 0.52 -7.04 20.86
CA LEU A 244 1.92 -7.43 20.94
C LEU A 244 2.31 -8.02 22.33
N PRO A 245 1.95 -7.41 23.48
CA PRO A 245 2.22 -8.01 24.79
C PRO A 245 1.51 -9.36 25.00
N CYS A 246 0.26 -9.47 24.55
CA CYS A 246 -0.51 -10.72 24.64
C CYS A 246 0.19 -11.84 23.87
N ALA A 247 0.63 -11.56 22.64
CA ALA A 247 1.37 -12.51 21.80
C ALA A 247 2.70 -12.93 22.46
N ILE A 248 3.48 -11.97 22.97
CA ILE A 248 4.77 -12.25 23.63
C ILE A 248 4.58 -13.17 24.84
N GLN A 249 3.60 -12.87 25.69
CA GLN A 249 3.33 -13.64 26.90
C GLN A 249 2.78 -15.03 26.56
N LYS A 250 1.78 -15.10 25.68
CA LYS A 250 1.06 -16.35 25.38
C LYS A 250 1.93 -17.38 24.67
N PHE A 251 2.84 -16.93 23.80
CA PHE A 251 3.70 -17.81 23.00
C PHE A 251 5.16 -17.83 23.48
N GLU A 252 5.45 -17.25 24.65
CA GLU A 252 6.76 -17.20 25.28
C GLU A 252 7.88 -16.71 24.33
N ILE A 253 7.58 -15.64 23.58
CA ILE A 253 8.46 -15.10 22.54
C ILE A 253 9.60 -14.29 23.17
N LYS A 254 10.82 -14.50 22.69
CA LYS A 254 12.02 -13.80 23.17
C LYS A 254 12.40 -12.66 22.21
N ILE A 255 11.75 -11.51 22.37
CA ILE A 255 12.01 -10.30 21.57
C ILE A 255 12.07 -9.04 22.43
N ASP A 256 12.81 -8.04 21.96
CA ASP A 256 12.83 -6.72 22.58
C ASP A 256 11.61 -5.90 22.15
N LYS A 257 10.56 -5.96 22.98
CA LYS A 257 9.33 -5.18 22.79
C LYS A 257 9.59 -3.67 22.71
N HIS A 258 10.51 -3.13 23.49
CA HIS A 258 10.78 -1.69 23.51
C HIS A 258 11.42 -1.22 22.21
N SER A 259 12.38 -2.00 21.67
CA SER A 259 12.97 -1.73 20.36
C SER A 259 11.90 -1.69 19.26
N ILE A 260 10.97 -2.66 19.25
CA ILE A 260 9.89 -2.73 18.25
C ILE A 260 8.97 -1.50 18.33
N ILE A 261 8.52 -1.13 19.54
CA ILE A 261 7.66 0.04 19.75
C ILE A 261 8.38 1.31 19.27
N ASN A 262 9.63 1.51 19.68
CA ASN A 262 10.41 2.68 19.29
C ASN A 262 10.61 2.78 17.78
N PHE A 263 10.86 1.64 17.12
CA PHE A 263 10.97 1.58 15.66
C PHE A 263 9.66 1.99 14.98
N LEU A 264 8.53 1.39 15.37
CA LEU A 264 7.23 1.65 14.74
C LEU A 264 6.73 3.09 14.96
N GLU A 265 6.90 3.63 16.17
CA GLU A 265 6.60 5.03 16.46
C GLU A 265 7.54 5.98 15.69
N GLY A 266 8.81 5.59 15.55
CA GLY A 266 9.78 6.30 14.73
C GLY A 266 9.37 6.36 13.25
N VAL A 267 8.94 5.23 12.68
CA VAL A 267 8.40 5.13 11.32
C VAL A 267 7.17 6.02 11.16
N PHE A 268 6.19 5.92 12.07
CA PHE A 268 4.98 6.74 12.03
C PHE A 268 5.31 8.24 12.04
N ALA A 269 6.21 8.66 12.93
CA ALA A 269 6.63 10.06 13.07
C ALA A 269 7.48 10.57 11.89
N ARG A 270 8.33 9.70 11.31
CA ARG A 270 9.17 10.02 10.13
C ARG A 270 8.30 10.41 8.94
N ASP A 271 7.26 9.62 8.68
CA ASP A 271 6.45 9.66 7.46
C ASP A 271 5.12 10.41 7.63
N PHE A 272 4.89 11.01 8.80
CA PHE A 272 3.64 11.72 9.09
C PHE A 272 3.39 12.89 8.12
N PHE A 273 4.45 13.61 7.73
CA PHE A 273 4.39 14.76 6.83
C PHE A 273 4.99 14.39 5.49
N TRP A 274 4.26 14.62 4.39
CA TRP A 274 4.69 14.16 3.08
C TRP A 274 5.65 15.16 2.47
N ASN A 275 6.66 14.61 1.82
CA ASN A 275 7.68 15.39 1.13
C ASN A 275 8.36 16.44 2.04
N PHE A 276 8.26 16.31 3.38
CA PHE A 276 8.77 17.28 4.35
C PHE A 276 10.27 17.06 4.58
N ARG A 277 11.09 18.04 4.22
CA ARG A 277 12.53 18.03 4.50
C ARG A 277 13.11 19.43 4.52
N ASP A 278 14.22 19.56 5.23
CA ASP A 278 15.15 20.67 5.07
C ASP A 278 15.80 20.58 3.69
N ILE A 279 15.88 21.69 2.96
CA ILE A 279 16.53 21.70 1.64
C ILE A 279 18.05 21.46 1.76
N ALA A 280 18.64 21.73 2.92
CA ALA A 280 20.05 21.42 3.21
C ALA A 280 20.35 19.92 3.31
N LYS A 281 19.32 19.04 3.32
CA LYS A 281 19.49 17.59 3.51
C LYS A 281 20.47 16.97 2.51
N PHE A 282 20.44 17.41 1.25
CA PHE A 282 21.26 16.89 0.16
C PHE A 282 22.24 17.94 -0.41
N ASN A 283 22.34 19.10 0.23
CA ASN A 283 23.22 20.18 -0.18
C ASN A 283 23.81 20.84 1.07
N SER A 284 25.08 20.55 1.37
CA SER A 284 25.79 21.07 2.53
C SER A 284 26.20 22.54 2.42
N LYS A 285 26.03 23.17 1.26
CA LYS A 285 26.31 24.61 1.03
C LYS A 285 25.17 25.50 1.51
N ILE A 286 24.02 24.90 1.86
CA ILE A 286 22.90 25.59 2.48
C ILE A 286 22.89 25.23 3.97
N GLN A 287 22.77 26.26 4.81
CA GLN A 287 22.66 26.09 6.24
C GLN A 287 21.35 25.39 6.62
N LYS A 288 21.49 24.42 7.52
CA LYS A 288 20.38 23.63 8.05
C LYS A 288 19.46 24.51 8.90
N GLY A 289 18.18 24.18 8.85
CA GLY A 289 17.15 24.76 9.72
C GLY A 289 16.57 26.08 9.24
N ILE A 290 16.89 26.53 8.02
CA ILE A 290 16.44 27.83 7.50
C ILE A 290 15.25 27.67 6.55
N ILE A 291 15.35 26.73 5.60
CA ILE A 291 14.31 26.53 4.58
C ILE A 291 13.91 25.06 4.52
N TYR A 292 12.62 24.84 4.67
CA TYR A 292 11.99 23.54 4.54
C TYR A 292 11.08 23.53 3.31
N ARG A 293 10.89 22.34 2.77
CA ARG A 293 9.89 22.05 1.73
C ARG A 293 8.93 20.97 2.22
N SER A 294 7.69 20.98 1.73
CA SER A 294 6.68 19.97 2.07
C SER A 294 5.57 19.87 1.01
N SER A 295 4.66 18.90 1.16
CA SER A 295 3.31 18.95 0.58
C SER A 295 2.42 20.02 1.26
N ALA A 296 1.18 20.16 0.80
CA ALA A 296 0.19 21.08 1.36
C ALA A 296 -0.08 20.79 2.83
N LEU A 297 0.16 21.80 3.68
CA LEU A 297 0.02 21.63 5.12
C LEU A 297 -1.44 21.63 5.62
N CYS A 298 -2.37 22.15 4.81
CA CYS A 298 -3.80 22.16 5.13
C CYS A 298 -4.45 20.77 5.15
N SER A 299 -3.73 19.72 4.73
CA SER A 299 -4.22 18.33 4.74
C SER A 299 -3.93 17.58 6.05
N TYR A 300 -3.25 18.18 7.03
CA TYR A 300 -2.82 17.51 8.26
C TYR A 300 -3.57 18.00 9.50
N GLU A 301 -3.69 17.11 10.50
CA GLU A 301 -4.27 17.44 11.80
C GLU A 301 -3.37 18.37 12.64
N GLU A 302 -4.02 19.36 13.25
CA GLU A 302 -3.43 20.53 13.90
C GLU A 302 -2.42 20.26 15.04
N PRO A 303 -2.62 19.30 15.97
CA PRO A 303 -1.70 19.16 17.11
C PRO A 303 -0.32 18.65 16.68
N HIS A 304 -0.29 17.68 15.76
CA HIS A 304 0.95 17.10 15.26
C HIS A 304 1.71 18.07 14.37
N LEU A 305 0.99 18.75 13.45
CA LEU A 305 1.57 19.74 12.55
C LEU A 305 2.21 20.90 13.32
N ASN A 306 1.49 21.49 14.29
CA ASN A 306 1.99 22.63 15.05
C ASN A 306 3.25 22.27 15.84
N LYS A 307 3.28 21.08 16.48
CA LYS A 307 4.46 20.60 17.21
C LYS A 307 5.66 20.41 16.28
N LYS A 308 5.44 19.87 15.08
CA LYS A 308 6.50 19.66 14.08
C LYS A 308 7.08 20.99 13.59
N LEU A 309 6.22 21.91 13.16
CA LEU A 309 6.68 23.19 12.63
C LEU A 309 7.44 24.01 13.69
N LYS A 310 6.92 24.06 14.93
CA LYS A 310 7.61 24.72 16.05
C LYS A 310 8.96 24.08 16.39
N LYS A 311 9.06 22.74 16.36
CA LYS A 311 10.33 22.02 16.58
C LYS A 311 11.41 22.45 15.58
N HIS A 312 11.02 22.80 14.36
CA HIS A 312 11.92 23.26 13.30
C HIS A 312 12.06 24.78 13.23
N ASN A 313 11.56 25.50 14.25
CA ASN A 313 11.52 26.97 14.29
C ASN A 313 10.87 27.59 13.05
N ILE A 314 9.85 26.95 12.49
CA ILE A 314 9.12 27.46 11.32
C ILE A 314 8.03 28.41 11.79
N ALA A 315 8.06 29.66 11.31
CA ALA A 315 7.02 30.66 11.59
C ALA A 315 6.29 31.13 10.31
N ASN A 316 6.92 30.97 9.15
CA ASN A 316 6.42 31.46 7.86
C ASN A 316 6.16 30.27 6.92
N ILE A 317 4.98 30.24 6.32
CA ILE A 317 4.57 29.22 5.34
C ILE A 317 4.33 29.91 4.01
N ILE A 318 5.06 29.53 2.97
CA ILE A 318 4.89 30.01 1.60
C ILE A 318 4.09 28.99 0.82
N ASP A 319 2.87 29.39 0.42
CA ASP A 319 1.94 28.57 -0.34
C ASP A 319 1.97 28.95 -1.83
N LEU A 320 2.45 28.02 -2.66
CA LEU A 320 2.54 28.18 -4.12
C LEU A 320 1.29 27.72 -4.86
N ARG A 321 0.26 27.23 -4.16
CA ARG A 321 -0.98 26.75 -4.78
C ARG A 321 -1.73 27.88 -5.47
N ALA A 322 -2.51 27.54 -6.49
CA ALA A 322 -3.42 28.47 -7.16
C ALA A 322 -4.59 28.85 -6.23
N ASN A 323 -5.26 29.98 -6.51
CA ASN A 323 -6.46 30.40 -5.76
C ASN A 323 -7.53 29.31 -5.73
N ARG A 324 -7.80 28.68 -6.87
CA ARG A 324 -8.75 27.56 -7.00
C ARG A 324 -8.43 26.33 -6.13
N GLU A 325 -7.17 26.12 -5.76
CA GLU A 325 -6.77 25.04 -4.85
C GLU A 325 -7.02 25.42 -3.39
N LEU A 326 -6.88 26.71 -3.04
CA LEU A 326 -7.22 27.25 -1.71
C LEU A 326 -8.73 27.29 -1.48
N GLU A 327 -9.51 27.65 -2.50
CA GLU A 327 -10.98 27.62 -2.43
C GLU A 327 -11.51 26.22 -2.10
N LYS A 328 -10.84 25.17 -2.58
CA LYS A 328 -11.17 23.78 -2.27
C LYS A 328 -10.67 23.35 -0.89
N TRP A 329 -9.44 23.71 -0.55
CA TRP A 329 -8.76 23.29 0.67
C TRP A 329 -7.93 24.42 1.26
N ASP A 330 -8.58 25.25 2.06
CA ASP A 330 -7.93 26.32 2.81
C ASP A 330 -7.36 25.81 4.15
N TYR A 331 -6.50 26.61 4.75
CA TYR A 331 -6.00 26.37 6.10
C TYR A 331 -7.08 26.61 7.15
N SER A 332 -7.03 25.83 8.22
CA SER A 332 -7.84 26.09 9.39
C SER A 332 -7.54 27.48 9.99
N HIS A 333 -8.52 28.05 10.69
CA HIS A 333 -8.33 29.29 11.45
C HIS A 333 -7.18 29.18 12.46
N ARG A 334 -6.97 27.98 13.02
CA ARG A 334 -5.91 27.71 14.01
C ARG A 334 -4.51 27.75 13.41
N LEU A 335 -4.32 27.21 12.19
CA LEU A 335 -3.03 27.35 11.49
C LEU A 335 -2.73 28.81 11.18
N LYS A 336 -3.73 29.54 10.69
CA LYS A 336 -3.61 30.98 10.36
C LYS A 336 -3.26 31.83 11.59
N SER A 337 -3.66 31.43 12.79
CA SER A 337 -3.30 32.14 14.02
C SER A 337 -1.91 31.76 14.58
N CYS A 338 -1.41 30.57 14.23
CA CYS A 338 -0.11 30.09 14.71
C CYS A 338 1.06 30.41 13.78
N PHE A 339 0.81 30.54 12.48
CA PHE A 339 1.84 30.75 11.46
C PHE A 339 1.42 31.84 10.48
N LYS A 340 2.41 32.60 10.01
CA LYS A 340 2.19 33.57 8.93
C LYS A 340 2.14 32.81 7.62
N ILE A 341 1.00 32.84 6.93
CA ILE A 341 0.81 32.20 5.63
C ILE A 341 0.93 33.25 4.53
N ILE A 342 1.93 33.06 3.67
CA ILE A 342 2.23 33.94 2.54
C ILE A 342 1.83 33.21 1.26
N HIS A 343 0.82 33.74 0.58
CA HIS A 343 0.37 33.17 -0.69
C HIS A 343 1.18 33.74 -1.88
N ALA A 344 1.86 32.87 -2.62
CA ALA A 344 2.67 33.21 -3.79
C ALA A 344 2.31 32.28 -4.97
N PRO A 345 1.11 32.46 -5.57
CA PRO A 345 0.50 31.46 -6.45
C PRO A 345 1.32 31.20 -7.71
N MET A 346 1.46 29.93 -8.06
CA MET A 346 1.95 29.47 -9.37
C MET A 346 0.85 28.63 -10.00
N ASP A 347 0.02 29.26 -10.84
CA ASP A 347 -1.15 28.66 -11.46
C ASP A 347 -0.88 28.37 -12.95
N PRO A 348 -0.60 27.13 -13.37
CA PRO A 348 -0.23 26.84 -14.75
C PRO A 348 -1.39 27.02 -15.74
N TRP A 349 -2.59 27.35 -15.29
CA TRP A 349 -3.73 27.74 -16.12
C TRP A 349 -3.80 29.26 -16.36
N SER A 350 -2.99 30.07 -15.67
CA SER A 350 -2.97 31.54 -15.79
C SER A 350 -1.88 32.01 -16.78
N GLN A 351 -1.84 31.40 -17.96
CA GLN A 351 -0.86 31.68 -19.00
C GLN A 351 -1.23 32.92 -19.82
N SER A 352 -0.27 33.78 -20.12
CA SER A 352 -0.50 34.89 -21.06
C SER A 352 -0.75 34.39 -22.49
N ILE A 353 -1.38 35.22 -23.32
CA ILE A 353 -1.60 34.90 -24.74
C ILE A 353 -0.25 34.72 -25.46
N GLU A 354 0.73 35.55 -25.14
CA GLU A 354 2.09 35.45 -25.69
C GLU A 354 2.74 34.11 -25.33
N PHE A 355 2.60 33.67 -24.08
CA PHE A 355 3.10 32.39 -23.65
C PHE A 355 2.43 31.22 -24.38
N GLN A 356 1.10 31.24 -24.47
CA GLN A 356 0.34 30.22 -25.19
C GLN A 356 0.74 30.12 -26.66
N ASN A 357 1.03 31.26 -27.31
CA ASN A 357 1.45 31.26 -28.72
C ASN A 357 2.89 30.77 -28.92
N THR A 358 3.76 30.90 -27.91
CA THR A 358 5.21 30.67 -28.05
C THR A 358 5.67 29.34 -27.46
N TYR A 359 5.04 28.89 -26.38
CA TYR A 359 5.53 27.81 -25.51
C TYR A 359 4.54 26.64 -25.35
N ASN A 360 3.48 26.59 -26.17
CA ASN A 360 2.46 25.53 -26.11
C ASN A 360 2.84 24.26 -26.90
N THR A 361 4.11 23.85 -26.83
CA THR A 361 4.64 22.65 -27.49
C THR A 361 5.17 21.66 -26.48
N GLY A 362 4.80 20.38 -26.62
CA GLY A 362 5.19 19.31 -25.70
C GLY A 362 4.01 18.80 -24.87
N THR A 363 4.31 18.07 -23.81
CA THR A 363 3.31 17.57 -22.85
C THR A 363 2.81 18.69 -21.92
N HIS A 364 1.63 18.51 -21.32
CA HIS A 364 1.09 19.47 -20.35
C HIS A 364 2.03 19.76 -19.17
N ILE A 365 2.84 18.78 -18.75
CA ILE A 365 3.82 18.95 -17.68
C ILE A 365 4.97 19.84 -18.15
N GLU A 366 5.51 19.59 -19.35
CA GLU A 366 6.61 20.40 -19.89
C GLU A 366 6.18 21.86 -20.08
N ILE A 367 4.97 22.08 -20.60
CA ILE A 367 4.38 23.42 -20.74
C ILE A 367 4.24 24.09 -19.36
N ALA A 368 3.79 23.36 -18.34
CA ALA A 368 3.69 23.89 -16.98
C ALA A 368 5.06 24.28 -16.40
N TYR A 369 6.11 23.46 -16.60
CA TYR A 369 7.47 23.80 -16.16
C TYR A 369 8.03 25.02 -16.90
N GLN A 370 7.76 25.17 -18.19
CA GLN A 370 8.10 26.38 -18.95
C GLN A 370 7.38 27.60 -18.36
N PHE A 371 6.07 27.49 -18.11
CA PHE A 371 5.26 28.58 -17.54
C PHE A 371 5.78 29.03 -16.17
N PHE A 372 6.01 28.07 -15.26
CA PHE A 372 6.55 28.37 -13.93
C PHE A 372 7.93 29.04 -14.01
N SER A 373 8.74 28.70 -15.00
CA SER A 373 10.08 29.26 -15.18
C SER A 373 10.06 30.63 -15.86
N ILE A 374 9.05 30.95 -16.69
CA ILE A 374 9.03 32.16 -17.52
C ILE A 374 8.10 33.24 -16.94
N GLU A 375 6.88 32.88 -16.54
CA GLU A 375 5.83 33.86 -16.18
C GLU A 375 5.63 34.01 -14.66
N CYS A 376 5.99 33.02 -13.86
CA CYS A 376 5.82 33.06 -12.39
C CYS A 376 6.86 33.92 -11.65
N LYS A 377 7.55 34.84 -12.34
CA LYS A 377 8.61 35.71 -11.81
C LYS A 377 8.17 36.56 -10.61
N LYS A 378 6.92 37.05 -10.61
CA LYS A 378 6.36 37.81 -9.47
C LYS A 378 6.23 36.93 -8.22
N SER A 379 5.81 35.68 -8.39
CA SER A 379 5.69 34.72 -7.30
C SER A 379 7.06 34.35 -6.75
N ILE A 380 8.04 34.09 -7.62
CA ILE A 380 9.44 33.85 -7.22
C ILE A 380 10.00 35.03 -6.42
N LYS A 381 9.80 36.26 -6.88
CA LYS A 381 10.19 37.47 -6.13
C LYS A 381 9.59 37.48 -4.72
N LYS A 382 8.28 37.25 -4.61
CA LYS A 382 7.59 37.20 -3.31
C LYS A 382 8.13 36.11 -2.39
N VAL A 383 8.47 34.94 -2.94
CA VAL A 383 9.14 33.88 -2.17
C VAL A 383 10.46 34.39 -1.62
N VAL A 384 11.34 34.92 -2.47
CA VAL A 384 12.67 35.39 -2.07
C VAL A 384 12.57 36.49 -1.02
N GLU A 385 11.70 37.48 -1.23
CA GLU A 385 11.47 38.58 -0.28
C GLU A 385 11.01 38.05 1.08
N THR A 386 10.11 37.06 1.09
CA THR A 386 9.68 36.42 2.34
C THR A 386 10.85 35.72 3.04
N VAL A 387 11.68 34.97 2.31
CA VAL A 387 12.82 34.24 2.88
C VAL A 387 13.86 35.20 3.49
N ILE A 388 14.20 36.29 2.80
CA ILE A 388 15.22 37.23 3.29
C ILE A 388 14.74 38.07 4.48
N ASP A 389 13.43 38.30 4.61
CA ASP A 389 12.84 39.09 5.70
C ASP A 389 12.45 38.24 6.90
N SER A 390 12.42 36.91 6.76
CA SER A 390 12.19 35.97 7.87
C SER A 390 13.42 35.81 8.75
N LYS A 391 13.22 35.95 10.08
CA LYS A 391 14.22 35.59 11.09
C LYS A 391 14.18 34.10 11.39
N GLU A 392 12.97 33.56 11.50
CA GLU A 392 12.66 32.16 11.70
C GLU A 392 12.73 31.36 10.40
N ALA A 393 12.63 30.03 10.51
CA ALA A 393 12.60 29.16 9.35
C ALA A 393 11.32 29.33 8.52
N VAL A 394 11.44 29.02 7.24
CA VAL A 394 10.37 29.12 6.25
C VAL A 394 10.06 27.74 5.69
N ASN A 395 8.77 27.39 5.56
CA ASN A 395 8.34 26.21 4.82
C ASN A 395 7.70 26.59 3.49
N ILE A 396 8.18 26.01 2.40
CA ILE A 396 7.67 26.25 1.03
C ILE A 396 6.95 25.01 0.55
N HIS A 397 5.71 25.16 0.08
CA HIS A 397 4.98 24.04 -0.49
C HIS A 397 4.06 24.44 -1.64
N CYS A 398 3.56 23.42 -2.35
CA CYS A 398 2.45 23.52 -3.28
C CYS A 398 1.40 22.49 -2.87
N HIS A 399 0.82 21.72 -3.79
CA HIS A 399 -0.03 20.58 -3.43
C HIS A 399 0.79 19.39 -2.93
N ALA A 400 1.63 18.82 -3.81
CA ALA A 400 2.46 17.65 -3.49
C ALA A 400 3.87 18.01 -2.99
N GLY A 401 4.25 19.30 -3.05
CA GLY A 401 5.61 19.74 -2.72
C GLY A 401 6.67 19.37 -3.75
N LYS A 402 6.24 19.00 -4.97
CA LYS A 402 7.10 18.40 -6.02
C LYS A 402 7.48 19.41 -7.10
N ASP A 403 6.54 19.82 -7.97
CA ASP A 403 6.84 20.62 -9.17
C ASP A 403 7.16 22.09 -8.86
N ARG A 404 6.14 22.88 -8.48
CA ARG A 404 6.26 24.31 -8.17
C ARG A 404 7.28 24.58 -7.07
N THR A 405 7.23 23.77 -6.01
CA THR A 405 8.20 23.79 -4.92
C THR A 405 9.59 23.37 -5.40
N GLY A 406 9.69 22.35 -6.25
CA GLY A 406 10.96 21.89 -6.81
C GLY A 406 11.66 22.96 -7.65
N ILE A 407 10.90 23.73 -8.44
CA ILE A 407 11.44 24.86 -9.20
C ILE A 407 12.05 25.90 -8.27
N VAL A 408 11.30 26.35 -7.26
CA VAL A 408 11.76 27.34 -6.28
C VAL A 408 13.00 26.85 -5.52
N VAL A 409 12.97 25.61 -5.02
CA VAL A 409 14.08 25.02 -4.26
C VAL A 409 15.32 24.84 -5.15
N THR A 410 15.14 24.51 -6.43
CA THR A 410 16.25 24.40 -7.40
C THR A 410 16.93 25.75 -7.63
N LEU A 411 16.19 26.85 -7.68
CA LEU A 411 16.78 28.19 -7.77
C LEU A 411 17.67 28.50 -6.57
N PHE A 412 17.29 28.05 -5.36
CA PHE A 412 18.11 28.22 -4.15
C PHE A 412 19.36 27.35 -4.19
N HIS A 413 19.24 26.10 -4.63
CA HIS A 413 20.41 25.24 -4.85
C HIS A 413 21.38 25.83 -5.88
N LEU A 414 20.89 26.30 -7.03
CA LEU A 414 21.73 26.98 -8.03
C LEU A 414 22.44 28.19 -7.44
N LEU A 415 21.72 29.02 -6.66
CA LEU A 415 22.29 30.22 -6.05
C LEU A 415 23.34 29.90 -4.98
N SER A 416 23.20 28.77 -4.29
CA SER A 416 24.22 28.26 -3.33
C SER A 416 25.48 27.69 -4.00
N GLY A 417 25.47 27.53 -5.33
CA GLY A 417 26.57 26.87 -6.06
C GLY A 417 26.51 25.34 -6.00
N ALA A 418 25.31 24.77 -5.85
CA ALA A 418 25.11 23.32 -5.93
C ALA A 418 25.48 22.78 -7.32
N SER A 419 26.02 21.57 -7.38
CA SER A 419 26.17 20.86 -8.65
C SER A 419 24.81 20.38 -9.16
N GLU A 420 24.74 20.07 -10.46
CA GLU A 420 23.54 19.50 -11.08
C GLU A 420 23.14 18.16 -10.41
N ASP A 421 24.12 17.36 -9.97
CA ASP A 421 23.87 16.11 -9.25
C ASP A 421 23.23 16.35 -7.87
N GLU A 422 23.71 17.34 -7.11
CA GLU A 422 23.11 17.73 -5.81
C GLU A 422 21.67 18.22 -6.00
N ILE A 423 21.42 19.01 -7.05
CA ILE A 423 20.09 19.52 -7.41
C ILE A 423 19.13 18.36 -7.73
N PHE A 424 19.54 17.44 -8.62
CA PHE A 424 18.68 16.32 -8.96
C PHE A 424 18.46 15.37 -7.80
N LEU A 425 19.44 15.21 -6.92
CA LEU A 425 19.29 14.36 -5.73
C LEU A 425 18.16 14.88 -4.83
N ASP A 426 18.09 16.19 -4.55
CA ASP A 426 16.97 16.75 -3.78
C ASP A 426 15.63 16.69 -4.53
N TYR A 427 15.64 17.03 -5.82
CA TYR A 427 14.41 17.06 -6.63
C TYR A 427 13.78 15.66 -6.74
N LEU A 428 14.57 14.65 -7.09
CA LEU A 428 14.12 13.27 -7.28
C LEU A 428 13.77 12.56 -5.96
N ALA A 429 14.26 13.04 -4.81
CA ALA A 429 13.85 12.53 -3.50
C ALA A 429 12.36 12.73 -3.19
N SER A 430 11.63 13.49 -4.01
CA SER A 430 10.16 13.55 -3.94
C SER A 430 9.51 12.23 -4.37
N GLU A 431 10.23 11.36 -5.12
CA GLU A 431 9.90 9.96 -5.48
C GLU A 431 8.45 9.68 -5.96
N MET A 432 7.86 10.68 -6.62
CA MET A 432 6.62 10.57 -7.41
C MET A 432 6.98 10.40 -8.91
N ASP A 433 6.17 10.91 -9.83
CA ASP A 433 6.47 11.10 -11.26
C ASP A 433 7.51 12.23 -11.52
N SER A 434 8.46 12.46 -10.60
CA SER A 434 9.52 13.45 -10.81
C SER A 434 10.48 12.95 -11.90
N ASN A 435 10.78 13.79 -12.90
CA ASN A 435 11.67 13.43 -13.99
C ASN A 435 12.75 14.50 -14.18
N LYS A 436 14.01 14.07 -14.35
CA LYS A 436 15.12 14.98 -14.65
C LYS A 436 14.82 15.86 -15.87
N SER A 437 14.13 15.33 -16.89
CA SER A 437 13.80 16.09 -18.11
C SER A 437 12.97 17.34 -17.81
N TYR A 438 12.03 17.26 -16.86
CA TYR A 438 11.20 18.40 -16.48
C TYR A 438 12.01 19.49 -15.80
N LEU A 439 12.89 19.13 -14.86
CA LEU A 439 13.72 20.12 -14.18
C LEU A 439 14.80 20.72 -15.11
N LYS A 440 15.27 19.96 -16.11
CA LYS A 440 16.18 20.50 -17.16
C LYS A 440 15.59 21.68 -17.92
N ILE A 441 14.26 21.78 -18.05
CA ILE A 441 13.60 22.95 -18.65
C ILE A 441 13.98 24.23 -17.88
N LEU A 442 13.87 24.18 -16.55
CA LEU A 442 14.26 25.31 -15.69
C LEU A 442 15.75 25.62 -15.83
N LEU A 443 16.61 24.59 -15.75
CA LEU A 443 18.06 24.76 -15.83
C LEU A 443 18.47 25.46 -17.15
N ASN A 444 17.91 25.01 -18.28
CA ASN A 444 18.16 25.60 -19.59
C ASN A 444 17.67 27.05 -19.67
N ILE A 445 16.54 27.40 -19.05
CA ILE A 445 16.03 28.78 -19.02
C ILE A 445 16.93 29.68 -18.19
N VAL A 446 17.40 29.19 -17.03
CA VAL A 446 18.34 29.93 -16.17
C VAL A 446 19.65 30.17 -16.92
N GLU A 447 20.19 29.15 -17.59
CA GLU A 447 21.40 29.26 -18.41
C GLU A 447 21.23 30.29 -19.54
N LYS A 448 20.14 30.19 -20.33
CA LYS A 448 19.83 31.15 -21.41
C LYS A 448 19.65 32.59 -20.93
N THR A 449 19.24 32.78 -19.67
CA THR A 449 19.10 34.12 -19.07
C THR A 449 20.46 34.70 -18.64
N GLY A 450 21.55 33.93 -18.72
CA GLY A 450 22.89 34.32 -18.28
C GLY A 450 23.24 33.86 -16.87
N GLY A 451 22.58 32.81 -16.36
CA GLY A 451 22.82 32.22 -15.04
C GLY A 451 21.83 32.67 -13.96
N ILE A 452 21.97 32.09 -12.76
CA ILE A 452 20.99 32.23 -11.67
C ILE A 452 20.80 33.67 -11.19
N GLU A 453 21.87 34.46 -11.08
CA GLU A 453 21.76 35.86 -10.64
C GLU A 453 20.99 36.71 -11.65
N LYS A 454 21.26 36.53 -12.95
CA LYS A 454 20.53 37.21 -14.03
C LYS A 454 19.08 36.76 -14.13
N TYR A 455 18.82 35.48 -13.88
CA TYR A 455 17.46 34.99 -13.77
C TYR A 455 16.69 35.67 -12.64
N LEU A 456 17.27 35.76 -11.43
CA LEU A 456 16.67 36.45 -10.28
C LEU A 456 16.52 37.96 -10.49
N GLU A 457 17.49 38.61 -11.17
CA GLU A 457 17.37 40.00 -11.60
C GLU A 457 16.16 40.18 -12.55
N SER A 458 15.94 39.23 -13.47
CA SER A 458 14.77 39.21 -14.35
C SER A 458 13.45 39.06 -13.56
N CYS A 459 13.49 38.47 -12.35
CA CYS A 459 12.38 38.45 -11.40
C CYS A 459 12.17 39.78 -10.66
N LYS A 460 12.91 40.84 -11.01
CA LYS A 460 12.88 42.17 -10.35
C LYS A 460 13.40 42.14 -8.91
N LEU A 461 14.37 41.26 -8.62
CA LEU A 461 15.17 41.27 -7.40
C LEU A 461 16.44 42.10 -7.64
N SER A 462 16.77 42.98 -6.69
CA SER A 462 18.03 43.73 -6.73
C SER A 462 19.23 42.83 -6.37
N MET A 463 20.43 43.18 -6.83
CA MET A 463 21.66 42.47 -6.44
C MET A 463 21.88 42.45 -4.93
N MET A 464 21.42 43.48 -4.21
CA MET A 464 21.43 43.51 -2.74
C MET A 464 20.51 42.43 -2.14
N GLN A 465 19.30 42.24 -2.68
CA GLN A 465 18.39 41.18 -2.23
C GLN A 465 18.96 39.78 -2.54
N VAL A 466 19.57 39.61 -3.72
CA VAL A 466 20.24 38.35 -4.09
C VAL A 466 21.41 38.06 -3.15
N GLY A 467 22.20 39.08 -2.80
CA GLY A 467 23.28 38.98 -1.81
C GLY A 467 22.78 38.60 -0.41
N ARG A 468 21.69 39.21 0.06
CA ARG A 468 21.05 38.85 1.34
C ARG A 468 20.55 37.40 1.34
N LEU A 469 19.99 36.92 0.23
CA LEU A 469 19.56 35.53 0.11
C LEU A 469 20.75 34.57 0.16
N LYS A 470 21.86 34.89 -0.51
CA LYS A 470 23.10 34.11 -0.42
C LYS A 470 23.64 34.05 1.01
N GLN A 471 23.66 35.18 1.71
CA GLN A 471 24.06 35.24 3.13
C GLN A 471 23.20 34.32 3.99
N LYS A 472 21.87 34.32 3.77
CA LYS A 472 20.95 33.38 4.44
C LYS A 472 21.21 31.90 4.19
N PHE A 473 22.01 31.52 3.20
CA PHE A 473 22.40 30.11 3.02
C PHE A 473 23.67 29.75 3.78
N ILE A 474 24.45 30.74 4.22
CA ILE A 474 25.77 30.58 4.83
C ILE A 474 25.75 30.91 6.33
N ASP A 475 24.93 31.89 6.73
CA ASP A 475 24.71 32.40 8.10
C ASP A 475 23.48 31.77 8.77
#